data_AF-A0A7S3THS6-F1
#
_entry.id   AF-A0A7S3THS6-F1
#
_cell.length_a   1.000
_cell.length_b   1.000
_cell.length_c   1.000
_cell.angle_alpha   90.00
_cell.angle_beta   90.00
_cell.angle_gamma   90.00
#
_symmetry.space_group_name_H-M   'P 1'
#
loop_
_entity.id
_entity.type
_entity.pdbx_description
1 polymer ?
#
loop_
_entity_poly.entity_id
_entity_poly.type
_entity_poly.pdbx_seq_one_letter_code
_entity_poly.pdbx_strand_id
1 'polypeptide(L)'
;AAETSDAFADTAEQRALAPSVEAALSAACGVGDGAPPYLRAAALRCIAAFAPWLAPAERAQALQGCVQAVLRSLGDPSVGRHAASAFSAICCYGGCAWRLGTDATLQQLLPPLLAALEQEPLASDGEAAETARSACMRLVVLLPPASIAAALDAIASPILASLPALGATLAAADDAESIAAAGAAIAAALARLRSVARHLDSSPPLPQPGGGQAHPMVLLLGAAWPVLQPLAAPSARSAASFRALCDFFVLAMRAGGAAPLLPWLPQLLDTILAGLAAHNLAHALALASDGAVCALQTLARAVERFGPEEAATPLLSAALGRAAKYAVPNLAAALGASQDAAAPLADVCVAFLELLYRAALFCSEALPPPLLDSALALCARALRQP
;
A
#
# COMPACT_ATOMS: atom_id res chain seq x y z
N ALA A 1 23.67 -8.22 7.31
CA ALA A 1 23.00 -7.41 6.28
C ALA A 1 23.57 -6.00 6.20
N ALA A 2 23.51 -5.18 7.27
CA ALA A 2 24.19 -3.88 7.33
C ALA A 2 25.74 -4.04 7.28
N GLU A 3 26.32 -4.90 8.13
CA GLU A 3 27.78 -5.18 8.13
C GLU A 3 28.30 -5.73 6.78
N THR A 4 27.47 -6.49 6.07
CA THR A 4 27.77 -7.02 4.73
C THR A 4 27.59 -5.96 3.64
N SER A 5 26.74 -4.95 3.84
CA SER A 5 26.60 -3.78 2.95
C SER A 5 27.79 -2.83 3.11
N ASP A 6 28.31 -2.68 4.33
CA ASP A 6 29.47 -1.85 4.64
C ASP A 6 30.75 -2.45 4.01
N ALA A 7 30.90 -3.78 4.04
CA ALA A 7 32.06 -4.47 3.45
C ALA A 7 32.16 -4.35 1.91
N PHE A 8 31.05 -4.16 1.21
CA PHE A 8 31.03 -3.95 -0.26
C PHE A 8 31.14 -2.48 -0.68
N ALA A 9 31.00 -1.53 0.26
CA ALA A 9 30.87 -0.09 -0.02
C ALA A 9 32.07 0.78 0.44
N ASP A 10 33.16 0.15 0.89
CA ASP A 10 34.44 0.83 1.16
C ASP A 10 35.63 0.17 0.41
N THR A 11 35.52 0.11 -0.91
CA THR A 11 36.64 -0.32 -1.75
C THR A 11 37.75 0.74 -1.82
N ALA A 12 38.98 0.33 -2.16
CA ALA A 12 40.09 1.26 -2.35
C ALA A 12 39.78 2.33 -3.43
N GLU A 13 39.03 1.98 -4.47
CA GLU A 13 38.57 2.90 -5.50
C GLU A 13 37.58 3.94 -4.94
N GLN A 14 36.65 3.53 -4.07
CA GLN A 14 35.71 4.45 -3.43
C GLN A 14 36.40 5.43 -2.48
N ARG A 15 37.47 5.00 -1.79
CA ARG A 15 38.30 5.91 -0.98
C ARG A 15 39.07 6.91 -1.84
N ALA A 16 39.58 6.49 -2.99
CA ALA A 16 40.27 7.40 -3.92
C ALA A 16 39.31 8.47 -4.48
N LEU A 17 38.05 8.12 -4.73
CA LEU A 17 37.03 9.04 -5.24
C LEU A 17 36.35 9.90 -4.15
N ALA A 18 36.53 9.56 -2.87
CA ALA A 18 35.84 10.20 -1.75
C ALA A 18 35.92 11.74 -1.76
N PRO A 19 37.08 12.40 -1.97
CA PRO A 19 37.16 13.85 -1.95
C PRO A 19 36.29 14.52 -3.03
N SER A 20 36.24 13.91 -4.22
CA SER A 20 35.43 14.43 -5.34
C SER A 20 33.93 14.22 -5.09
N VAL A 21 33.55 13.07 -4.54
CA VAL A 21 32.16 12.77 -4.20
C VAL A 21 31.67 13.66 -3.06
N GLU A 22 32.47 13.86 -2.02
CA GLU A 22 32.18 14.76 -0.90
C GLU A 22 32.01 16.20 -1.37
N ALA A 23 32.88 16.69 -2.24
CA ALA A 23 32.75 18.02 -2.82
C ALA A 23 31.45 18.17 -3.63
N ALA A 24 31.12 17.16 -4.46
CA ALA A 24 29.89 17.15 -5.25
C ALA A 24 28.62 17.13 -4.37
N LEU A 25 28.61 16.30 -3.32
CA LEU A 25 27.51 16.22 -2.36
C LEU A 25 27.39 17.49 -1.52
N SER A 26 28.51 18.05 -1.06
CA SER A 26 28.51 19.32 -0.33
C SER A 26 27.95 20.45 -1.20
N ALA A 27 28.35 20.53 -2.46
CA ALA A 27 27.81 21.48 -3.43
C ALA A 27 26.30 21.26 -3.65
N ALA A 28 25.86 20.01 -3.82
CA ALA A 28 24.45 19.67 -3.99
C ALA A 28 23.60 20.06 -2.77
N CYS A 29 24.06 19.74 -1.56
CA CYS A 29 23.39 20.11 -0.30
C CYS A 29 23.38 21.63 -0.05
N GLY A 30 24.40 22.33 -0.56
CA GLY A 30 24.57 23.78 -0.49
C GLY A 30 23.71 24.57 -1.48
N VAL A 31 23.02 23.93 -2.43
CA VAL A 31 22.07 24.62 -3.31
C VAL A 31 20.89 25.12 -2.47
N GLY A 32 20.88 26.44 -2.22
CA GLY A 32 19.86 27.09 -1.41
C GLY A 32 18.50 27.20 -2.10
N ASP A 33 17.47 27.54 -1.32
CA ASP A 33 16.08 27.58 -1.78
C ASP A 33 15.83 28.65 -2.86
N GLY A 34 16.65 29.70 -2.89
CA GLY A 34 16.62 30.76 -3.91
C GLY A 34 17.28 30.40 -5.25
N ALA A 35 17.86 29.20 -5.39
CA ALA A 35 18.44 28.77 -6.65
C ALA A 35 17.35 28.33 -7.66
N PRO A 36 17.65 28.38 -8.98
CA PRO A 36 16.68 27.97 -9.99
C PRO A 36 16.21 26.50 -9.80
N PRO A 37 14.92 26.19 -10.07
CA PRO A 37 14.38 24.84 -9.86
C PRO A 37 15.15 23.72 -10.58
N TYR A 38 15.65 23.97 -11.79
CA TYR A 38 16.43 22.99 -12.53
C TYR A 38 17.75 22.61 -11.84
N LEU A 39 18.38 23.57 -11.15
CA LEU A 39 19.63 23.36 -10.43
C LEU A 39 19.37 22.58 -9.14
N ARG A 40 18.30 22.92 -8.41
CA ARG A 40 17.84 22.16 -7.24
C ARG A 40 17.44 20.73 -7.60
N ALA A 41 16.73 20.54 -8.71
CA ALA A 41 16.41 19.21 -9.24
C ALA A 41 17.67 18.41 -9.63
N ALA A 42 18.67 19.05 -10.23
CA ALA A 42 19.96 18.41 -10.52
C ALA A 42 20.71 18.01 -9.25
N ALA A 43 20.72 18.87 -8.22
CA ALA A 43 21.32 18.57 -6.92
C ALA A 43 20.65 17.36 -6.24
N LEU A 44 19.31 17.29 -6.26
CA LEU A 44 18.57 16.16 -5.69
C LEU A 44 18.83 14.85 -6.45
N ARG A 45 18.91 14.90 -7.79
CA ARG A 45 19.32 13.73 -8.59
C ARG A 45 20.75 13.28 -8.31
N CYS A 46 21.66 14.23 -8.09
CA CYS A 46 23.03 13.95 -7.66
C CYS A 46 23.04 13.22 -6.31
N ILE A 47 22.29 13.72 -5.32
CA ILE A 47 22.14 13.07 -4.01
C ILE A 47 21.58 11.64 -4.17
N ALA A 48 20.54 11.46 -5.00
CA ALA A 48 19.95 10.15 -5.26
C ALA A 48 20.97 9.17 -5.87
N ALA A 49 21.77 9.62 -6.84
CA ALA A 49 22.78 8.79 -7.50
C ALA A 49 23.92 8.35 -6.56
N PHE A 50 24.26 9.18 -5.57
CA PHE A 50 25.30 8.88 -4.59
C PHE A 50 24.77 8.24 -3.29
N ALA A 51 23.49 7.88 -3.22
CA ALA A 51 22.93 7.14 -2.09
C ALA A 51 23.68 5.85 -1.70
N PRO A 52 24.20 5.01 -2.63
CA PRO A 52 25.03 3.86 -2.25
C PRO A 52 26.38 4.28 -1.65
N TRP A 53 26.98 5.37 -2.14
CA TRP A 53 28.23 5.90 -1.57
C TRP A 53 28.00 6.43 -0.15
N LEU A 54 26.81 6.94 0.17
CA LEU A 54 26.51 7.39 1.52
C LEU A 54 26.46 6.27 2.55
N ALA A 55 26.26 5.00 2.16
CA ALA A 55 25.94 3.87 3.04
C ALA A 55 26.93 3.57 4.20
N PRO A 56 28.27 3.68 4.03
CA PRO A 56 29.24 3.42 5.10
C PRO A 56 29.16 4.42 6.27
N ALA A 57 29.46 3.95 7.48
CA ALA A 57 29.31 4.68 8.74
C ALA A 57 30.12 6.00 8.79
N GLU A 58 31.33 6.02 8.22
CA GLU A 58 32.24 7.16 8.18
C GLU A 58 31.62 8.39 7.50
N ARG A 59 30.61 8.17 6.64
CA ARG A 59 29.93 9.20 5.85
C ARG A 59 28.64 9.70 6.50
N ALA A 60 28.43 9.44 7.79
CA ALA A 60 27.21 9.81 8.51
C ALA A 60 26.88 11.32 8.45
N GLN A 61 27.89 12.18 8.53
CA GLN A 61 27.70 13.63 8.42
C GLN A 61 27.23 14.05 7.02
N ALA A 62 27.79 13.45 5.97
CA ALA A 62 27.36 13.67 4.59
C ALA A 62 25.91 13.20 4.37
N LEU A 63 25.56 12.03 4.92
CA LEU A 63 24.20 11.50 4.90
C LEU A 63 23.22 12.48 5.57
N GLN A 64 23.55 12.99 6.76
CA GLN A 64 22.70 13.94 7.47
C GLN A 64 22.47 15.24 6.66
N GLY A 65 23.53 15.78 6.05
CA GLY A 65 23.40 16.94 5.16
C GLY A 65 22.50 16.67 3.95
N CYS A 66 22.64 15.50 3.33
CA CYS A 66 21.79 15.07 2.20
C CYS A 66 20.33 14.96 2.61
N VAL A 67 20.03 14.32 3.74
CA VAL A 67 18.66 14.17 4.26
C VAL A 67 18.04 15.53 4.56
N GLN A 68 18.78 16.45 5.18
CA GLN A 68 18.29 17.81 5.43
C GLN A 68 18.00 18.59 4.13
N ALA A 69 18.85 18.47 3.11
CA ALA A 69 18.63 19.10 1.81
C ALA A 69 17.38 18.54 1.11
N VAL A 70 17.17 17.22 1.21
CA VAL A 70 16.00 16.53 0.69
C VAL A 70 14.73 16.97 1.43
N LEU A 71 14.72 16.96 2.77
CA LEU A 71 13.56 17.36 3.56
C LEU A 71 13.12 18.81 3.29
N ARG A 72 14.07 19.74 3.18
CA ARG A 72 13.77 21.14 2.81
C ARG A 72 13.10 21.26 1.44
N SER A 73 13.38 20.33 0.53
CA SER A 73 12.89 20.37 -0.85
C SER A 73 11.59 19.58 -1.07
N LEU A 74 11.14 18.77 -0.10
CA LEU A 74 9.94 17.94 -0.25
C LEU A 74 8.65 18.76 -0.39
N GLY A 75 8.54 19.87 0.36
CA GLY A 75 7.38 20.75 0.31
C GLY A 75 7.32 21.68 -0.90
N ASP A 76 8.36 21.70 -1.74
CA ASP A 76 8.43 22.61 -2.87
C ASP A 76 7.76 22.01 -4.12
N PRO A 77 6.72 22.65 -4.69
CA PRO A 77 6.02 22.13 -5.87
C PRO A 77 6.93 21.93 -7.09
N SER A 78 8.00 22.71 -7.20
CA SER A 78 8.88 22.69 -8.38
C SER A 78 9.88 21.53 -8.36
N VAL A 79 10.21 20.99 -7.19
CA VAL A 79 11.24 19.95 -7.01
C VAL A 79 10.83 18.78 -6.11
N GLY A 80 9.64 18.80 -5.52
CA GLY A 80 9.16 17.82 -4.56
C GLY A 80 9.23 16.37 -5.06
N ARG A 81 8.95 16.11 -6.34
CA ARG A 81 9.12 14.80 -6.97
C ARG A 81 10.58 14.32 -6.95
N HIS A 82 11.52 15.20 -7.26
CA HIS A 82 12.95 14.88 -7.21
C HIS A 82 13.41 14.66 -5.76
N ALA A 83 12.87 15.42 -4.81
CA ALA A 83 13.14 15.25 -3.40
C ALA A 83 12.61 13.90 -2.87
N ALA A 84 11.38 13.53 -3.21
CA ALA A 84 10.80 12.23 -2.87
C ALA A 84 11.61 11.07 -3.46
N SER A 85 12.03 11.18 -4.72
CA SER A 85 12.89 10.19 -5.37
C SER A 85 14.26 10.07 -4.68
N ALA A 86 14.90 11.20 -4.35
CA ALA A 86 16.18 11.20 -3.62
C ALA A 86 16.05 10.62 -2.21
N PHE A 87 14.97 10.97 -1.49
CA PHE A 87 14.66 10.40 -0.18
C PHE A 87 14.49 8.88 -0.27
N SER A 88 13.74 8.42 -1.26
CA SER A 88 13.54 7.00 -1.52
C SER A 88 14.84 6.29 -1.85
N ALA A 89 15.68 6.86 -2.70
CA ALA A 89 17.00 6.30 -3.03
C ALA A 89 17.84 6.11 -1.76
N ILE A 90 17.93 7.14 -0.89
CA ILE A 90 18.64 7.05 0.39
C ILE A 90 18.07 5.91 1.26
N CYS A 91 16.73 5.84 1.41
CA CYS A 91 16.08 4.82 2.24
C CYS A 91 16.11 3.41 1.62
N CYS A 92 16.41 3.26 0.33
CA CYS A 92 16.53 1.95 -0.32
C CYS A 92 17.85 1.25 -0.02
N TYR A 93 18.92 1.99 0.32
CA TYR A 93 20.20 1.41 0.66
C TYR A 93 20.27 1.07 2.14
N GLY A 94 20.49 -0.22 2.45
CA GLY A 94 20.43 -0.75 3.82
C GLY A 94 21.31 -0.01 4.83
N GLY A 95 22.54 0.36 4.48
CA GLY A 95 23.44 1.12 5.38
C GLY A 95 22.97 2.54 5.68
N CYS A 96 22.29 3.20 4.72
CA CYS A 96 21.64 4.50 4.96
C CYS A 96 20.38 4.32 5.81
N ALA A 97 19.50 3.39 5.42
CA ALA A 97 18.25 3.12 6.11
C ALA A 97 18.45 2.72 7.59
N TRP A 98 19.45 1.87 7.87
CA TRP A 98 19.80 1.45 9.23
C TRP A 98 20.18 2.62 10.13
N ARG A 99 20.98 3.56 9.63
CA ARG A 99 21.40 4.74 10.43
C ARG A 99 20.27 5.74 10.64
N LEU A 100 19.42 5.92 9.63
CA LEU A 100 18.25 6.79 9.74
C LEU A 100 17.13 6.15 10.59
N GLY A 101 17.06 4.83 10.63
CA GLY A 101 16.09 4.03 11.38
C GLY A 101 16.41 3.87 12.86
N THR A 102 17.36 4.64 13.41
CA THR A 102 17.52 4.72 14.87
C THR A 102 16.40 5.55 15.48
N ASP A 103 15.95 5.20 16.68
CA ASP A 103 14.80 5.84 17.34
C ASP A 103 14.98 7.37 17.46
N ALA A 104 16.16 7.83 17.86
CA ALA A 104 16.46 9.25 18.01
C ALA A 104 16.45 10.01 16.67
N THR A 105 17.04 9.43 15.60
CA THR A 105 17.07 10.07 14.30
C THR A 105 15.69 10.11 13.66
N LEU A 106 14.94 9.00 13.72
CA LEU A 106 13.61 8.97 13.11
C LEU A 106 12.62 9.88 13.86
N GLN A 107 12.70 10.00 15.18
CA GLN A 107 11.87 10.96 15.93
C GLN A 107 12.12 12.42 15.49
N GLN A 108 13.32 12.75 15.04
CA GLN A 108 13.63 14.08 14.49
C GLN A 108 13.18 14.24 13.03
N LEU A 109 13.21 13.16 12.24
CA LEU A 109 12.87 13.17 10.82
C LEU A 109 11.37 13.04 10.54
N LEU A 110 10.64 12.32 11.40
CA LEU A 110 9.25 11.96 11.17
C LEU A 110 8.31 13.18 11.18
N PRO A 111 8.37 14.12 12.15
CA PRO A 111 7.52 15.30 12.14
C PRO A 111 7.66 16.18 10.88
N PRO A 112 8.87 16.60 10.44
CA PRO A 112 8.99 17.41 9.22
C PRO A 112 8.62 16.63 7.95
N LEU A 113 8.84 15.32 7.92
CA LEU A 113 8.45 14.47 6.80
C LEU A 113 6.92 14.35 6.69
N LEU A 114 6.23 14.13 7.81
CA LEU A 114 4.77 14.08 7.85
C LEU A 114 4.16 15.43 7.48
N ALA A 115 4.70 16.52 8.02
CA ALA A 115 4.28 17.87 7.64
C ALA A 115 4.44 18.10 6.12
N ALA A 116 5.54 17.67 5.51
CA ALA A 116 5.74 17.79 4.06
C ALA A 116 4.77 16.90 3.25
N LEU A 117 4.46 15.69 3.72
CA LEU A 117 3.49 14.78 3.09
C LEU A 117 2.05 15.29 3.13
N GLU A 118 1.73 16.20 4.06
CA GLU A 118 0.42 16.84 4.19
C GLU A 118 0.31 18.16 3.41
N GLN A 119 1.42 18.71 2.91
CA GLN A 119 1.39 19.93 2.10
C GLN A 119 0.78 19.66 0.72
N GLU A 120 -0.23 20.46 0.37
CA GLU A 120 -0.95 20.49 -0.93
C GLU A 120 -0.10 20.22 -2.19
N PRO A 121 1.08 20.85 -2.40
CA PRO A 121 1.87 20.61 -3.61
C PRO A 121 2.41 19.18 -3.72
N LEU A 122 2.78 18.55 -2.61
CA LEU A 122 3.22 17.15 -2.61
C LEU A 122 2.03 16.21 -2.52
N ALA A 123 0.99 16.57 -1.76
CA ALA A 123 -0.23 15.78 -1.61
C ALA A 123 -0.99 15.60 -2.94
N SER A 124 -0.93 16.60 -3.84
CA SER A 124 -1.52 16.53 -5.18
C SER A 124 -0.68 15.73 -6.19
N ASP A 125 0.66 15.66 -6.02
CA ASP A 125 1.52 14.72 -6.76
C ASP A 125 1.52 13.35 -6.07
N GLY A 126 0.45 12.59 -6.33
CA GLY A 126 0.21 11.28 -5.69
C GLY A 126 1.38 10.30 -5.80
N GLU A 127 2.14 10.32 -6.90
CA GLU A 127 3.32 9.45 -7.09
C GLU A 127 4.48 9.86 -6.19
N ALA A 128 4.75 11.17 -6.10
CA ALA A 128 5.80 11.70 -5.24
C ALA A 128 5.48 11.48 -3.74
N ALA A 129 4.23 11.74 -3.33
CA ALA A 129 3.78 11.48 -1.98
C ALA A 129 3.81 9.98 -1.62
N GLU A 130 3.41 9.10 -2.54
CA GLU A 130 3.53 7.64 -2.34
C GLU A 130 5.00 7.22 -2.21
N THR A 131 5.87 7.74 -3.06
CA THR A 131 7.31 7.44 -3.04
C THR A 131 7.94 7.84 -1.70
N ALA A 132 7.66 9.05 -1.20
CA ALA A 132 8.17 9.54 0.07
C ALA A 132 7.58 8.77 1.27
N ARG A 133 6.28 8.45 1.26
CA ARG A 133 5.64 7.65 2.33
C ARG A 133 6.16 6.22 2.36
N SER A 134 6.34 5.60 1.20
CA SER A 134 6.95 4.27 1.06
C SER A 134 8.37 4.25 1.62
N ALA A 135 9.17 5.29 1.35
CA ALA A 135 10.51 5.45 1.93
C ALA A 135 10.47 5.63 3.46
N CYS A 136 9.53 6.43 3.98
CA CYS A 136 9.30 6.59 5.42
C CYS A 136 9.02 5.24 6.10
N MET A 137 8.11 4.45 5.52
CA MET A 137 7.73 3.16 6.09
C MET A 137 8.89 2.17 6.16
N ARG A 138 9.82 2.21 5.19
CA ARG A 138 11.04 1.41 5.24
C ARG A 138 11.94 1.76 6.43
N LEU A 139 11.93 3.01 6.88
CA LEU A 139 12.65 3.42 8.10
C LEU A 139 11.89 2.98 9.35
N VAL A 140 10.56 3.09 9.36
CA VAL A 140 9.71 2.72 10.50
C VAL A 140 9.88 1.24 10.87
N VAL A 141 9.95 0.34 9.88
CA VAL A 141 10.09 -1.10 10.15
C VAL A 141 11.47 -1.50 10.70
N LEU A 142 12.45 -0.58 10.67
CA LEU A 142 13.77 -0.77 11.28
C LEU A 142 13.83 -0.31 12.74
N LEU A 143 12.78 0.34 13.24
CA LEU A 143 12.73 0.80 14.62
C LEU A 143 12.69 -0.37 15.62
N PRO A 144 13.08 -0.13 16.88
CA PRO A 144 12.73 -1.02 17.98
C PRO A 144 11.21 -1.24 18.04
N PRO A 145 10.73 -2.46 18.37
CA PRO A 145 9.31 -2.78 18.45
C PRO A 145 8.49 -1.82 19.33
N ALA A 146 9.07 -1.27 20.40
CA ALA A 146 8.40 -0.30 21.27
C ALA A 146 8.03 1.01 20.54
N SER A 147 8.81 1.43 19.53
CA SER A 147 8.63 2.69 18.80
C SER A 147 7.79 2.53 17.52
N ILE A 148 7.73 1.32 16.96
CA ILE A 148 6.96 1.04 15.73
C ILE A 148 5.49 1.40 15.90
N ALA A 149 4.87 1.03 17.03
CA ALA A 149 3.46 1.30 17.28
C ALA A 149 3.15 2.81 17.30
N ALA A 150 3.98 3.61 17.98
CA ALA A 150 3.81 5.05 18.04
C ALA A 150 4.03 5.73 16.68
N ALA A 151 5.04 5.28 15.92
CA ALA A 151 5.28 5.79 14.57
C ALA A 151 4.13 5.43 13.61
N LEU A 152 3.60 4.21 13.69
CA LEU A 152 2.45 3.79 12.89
C LEU A 152 1.20 4.60 13.20
N ASP A 153 0.93 4.84 14.49
CA ASP A 153 -0.19 5.67 14.91
C ASP A 153 -0.04 7.11 14.36
N ALA A 154 1.13 7.73 14.53
CA ALA A 154 1.39 9.07 14.02
C ALA A 154 1.19 9.21 12.50
N ILE A 155 1.50 8.17 11.72
CA ILE A 155 1.36 8.17 10.26
C ILE A 155 -0.07 7.83 9.83
N ALA A 156 -0.71 6.85 10.48
CA ALA A 156 -2.01 6.33 10.06
C ALA A 156 -3.18 7.17 10.59
N SER A 157 -3.09 7.69 11.81
CA SER A 157 -4.21 8.38 12.46
C SER A 157 -4.75 9.59 11.69
N PRO A 158 -3.94 10.48 11.08
CA PRO A 158 -4.46 11.56 10.24
C PRO A 158 -5.25 11.05 9.02
N ILE A 159 -4.79 9.96 8.40
CA ILE A 159 -5.47 9.34 7.26
C ILE A 159 -6.82 8.78 7.72
N LEU A 160 -6.82 8.02 8.82
CA LEU A 160 -8.02 7.41 9.38
C LEU A 160 -9.04 8.46 9.84
N ALA A 161 -8.59 9.57 10.43
CA ALA A 161 -9.46 10.67 10.85
C ALA A 161 -10.16 11.37 9.68
N SER A 162 -9.57 11.37 8.48
CA SER A 162 -10.17 12.01 7.29
C SER A 162 -11.30 11.18 6.66
N LEU A 163 -11.24 9.85 6.80
CA LEU A 163 -12.09 8.91 6.09
C LEU A 163 -13.60 9.02 6.45
N PRO A 164 -14.03 9.18 7.72
CA PRO A 164 -15.45 9.28 8.06
C PRO A 164 -16.15 10.46 7.38
N ALA A 165 -15.48 11.61 7.31
CA ALA A 165 -16.02 12.80 6.64
C ALA A 165 -16.20 12.55 5.14
N LEU A 166 -15.19 11.95 4.49
CA LEU A 166 -15.28 11.56 3.07
C LEU A 166 -16.40 10.54 2.83
N GLY A 167 -16.58 9.59 3.74
CA GLY A 167 -17.68 8.63 3.71
C GLY A 167 -19.05 9.28 3.76
N ALA A 168 -19.23 10.28 4.64
CA ALA A 168 -20.46 11.07 4.71
C ALA A 168 -20.69 11.88 3.43
N THR A 169 -19.64 12.45 2.84
CA THR A 169 -19.73 13.14 1.53
C THR A 169 -20.17 12.20 0.43
N LEU A 170 -19.62 10.98 0.35
CA LEU A 170 -20.03 9.98 -0.64
C LEU A 170 -21.46 9.47 -0.40
N ALA A 171 -21.88 9.36 0.86
CA ALA A 171 -23.25 8.98 1.20
C ALA A 171 -24.27 10.07 0.80
N ALA A 172 -23.91 11.34 0.96
CA ALA A 172 -24.77 12.49 0.62
C ALA A 172 -24.72 12.91 -0.85
N ALA A 173 -23.81 12.36 -1.66
CA ALA A 173 -23.72 12.67 -3.08
C ALA A 173 -24.93 12.08 -3.84
N ASP A 174 -25.59 12.91 -4.64
CA ASP A 174 -26.83 12.54 -5.36
C ASP A 174 -26.64 12.37 -6.87
N ASP A 175 -25.56 12.91 -7.43
CA ASP A 175 -25.23 12.84 -8.85
C ASP A 175 -23.91 12.07 -9.10
N ALA A 176 -23.74 11.61 -10.35
CA ALA A 176 -22.61 10.77 -10.73
C ALA A 176 -21.24 11.48 -10.61
N GLU A 177 -21.17 12.80 -10.82
CA GLU A 177 -19.94 13.57 -10.74
C GLU A 177 -19.49 13.71 -9.28
N SER A 178 -20.42 14.08 -8.39
CA SER A 178 -20.18 14.15 -6.95
C SER A 178 -19.79 12.79 -6.35
N ILE A 179 -20.44 11.70 -6.79
CA ILE A 179 -20.10 10.33 -6.39
C ILE A 179 -18.69 9.96 -6.86
N ALA A 180 -18.31 10.31 -8.09
CA ALA A 180 -16.99 10.04 -8.64
C ALA A 180 -15.90 10.81 -7.88
N ALA A 181 -16.12 12.11 -7.61
CA ALA A 181 -15.19 12.95 -6.87
C ALA A 181 -14.99 12.49 -5.42
N ALA A 182 -16.09 12.24 -4.68
CA ALA A 182 -16.03 11.74 -3.32
C ALA A 182 -15.37 10.34 -3.25
N GLY A 183 -15.71 9.46 -4.19
CA GLY A 183 -15.09 8.15 -4.30
C GLY A 183 -13.59 8.20 -4.61
N ALA A 184 -13.15 9.12 -5.47
CA ALA A 184 -11.73 9.34 -5.76
C ALA A 184 -10.97 9.84 -4.53
N ALA A 185 -11.57 10.72 -3.73
CA ALA A 185 -10.98 11.20 -2.47
C ALA A 185 -10.80 10.08 -1.44
N ILE A 186 -11.79 9.20 -1.28
CA ILE A 186 -11.68 7.99 -0.45
C ILE A 186 -10.59 7.06 -1.01
N ALA A 187 -10.56 6.84 -2.32
CA ALA A 187 -9.55 6.00 -2.96
C ALA A 187 -8.13 6.53 -2.71
N ALA A 188 -7.93 7.84 -2.78
CA ALA A 188 -6.65 8.48 -2.46
C ALA A 188 -6.27 8.32 -0.98
N ALA A 189 -7.22 8.45 -0.05
CA ALA A 189 -7.00 8.18 1.37
C ALA A 189 -6.61 6.71 1.63
N LEU A 190 -7.32 5.76 1.01
CA LEU A 190 -7.01 4.33 1.11
C LEU A 190 -5.68 3.97 0.44
N ALA A 191 -5.31 4.62 -0.66
CA ALA A 191 -3.99 4.45 -1.28
C ALA A 191 -2.85 4.91 -0.34
N ARG A 192 -3.04 6.02 0.39
CA ARG A 192 -2.12 6.47 1.43
C ARG A 192 -1.99 5.42 2.54
N LEU A 193 -3.11 4.88 3.03
CA LEU A 193 -3.12 3.83 4.05
C LEU A 193 -2.47 2.53 3.55
N ARG A 194 -2.69 2.16 2.30
CA ARG A 194 -2.05 1.02 1.63
C ARG A 194 -0.53 1.19 1.56
N SER A 195 -0.04 2.40 1.31
CA SER A 195 1.41 2.68 1.36
C SER A 195 2.00 2.52 2.77
N VAL A 196 1.22 2.79 3.82
CA VAL A 196 1.61 2.49 5.22
C VAL A 196 1.75 0.99 5.41
N ALA A 197 0.74 0.24 4.96
CA ALA A 197 0.68 -1.21 5.10
C ALA A 197 1.75 -1.99 4.32
N ARG A 198 2.21 -1.47 3.17
CA ARG A 198 2.99 -2.23 2.18
C ARG A 198 4.29 -2.86 2.71
N HIS A 199 4.96 -2.21 3.66
CA HIS A 199 6.27 -2.67 4.17
C HIS A 199 6.17 -3.41 5.49
N LEU A 200 4.95 -3.54 6.05
CA LEU A 200 4.76 -4.17 7.36
C LEU A 200 5.03 -5.67 7.36
N ASP A 201 4.98 -6.33 6.19
CA ASP A 201 5.33 -7.75 6.02
C ASP A 201 6.77 -8.07 6.49
N SER A 202 7.66 -7.09 6.39
CA SER A 202 9.07 -7.19 6.73
C SER A 202 9.37 -6.72 8.16
N SER A 203 8.33 -6.33 8.91
CA SER A 203 8.48 -5.74 10.24
C SER A 203 8.59 -6.80 11.34
N PRO A 204 9.41 -6.58 12.38
CA PRO A 204 9.42 -7.48 13.53
C PRO A 204 8.08 -7.45 14.29
N PRO A 205 7.69 -8.56 14.93
CA PRO A 205 6.50 -8.61 15.76
C PRO A 205 6.65 -7.70 17.00
N LEU A 206 5.53 -7.12 17.43
CA LEU A 206 5.45 -6.16 18.52
C LEU A 206 5.07 -6.85 19.82
N PRO A 207 5.71 -6.51 20.96
CA PRO A 207 5.34 -7.06 22.26
C PRO A 207 3.95 -6.57 22.68
N GLN A 208 3.11 -7.48 23.18
CA GLN A 208 1.77 -7.18 23.68
C GLN A 208 1.74 -7.07 25.22
N PRO A 209 0.92 -6.14 25.77
CA PRO A 209 0.67 -6.06 27.21
C PRO A 209 -0.14 -7.29 27.65
N GLY A 210 0.55 -8.33 28.12
CA GLY A 210 -0.07 -9.61 28.48
C GLY A 210 0.80 -10.85 28.20
N GLY A 211 1.97 -10.68 27.59
CA GLY A 211 2.84 -11.79 27.21
C GLY A 211 2.38 -12.38 25.87
N GLY A 212 2.93 -11.84 24.79
CA GLY A 212 2.58 -12.23 23.44
C GLY A 212 3.23 -11.31 22.41
N GLN A 213 3.14 -11.70 21.16
CA GLN A 213 3.66 -10.95 20.02
C GLN A 213 2.55 -10.74 19.01
N ALA A 214 2.40 -9.50 18.51
CA ALA A 214 1.43 -9.17 17.48
C ALA A 214 2.14 -8.55 16.27
N HIS A 215 1.75 -8.98 15.08
CA HIS A 215 2.26 -8.36 13.86
C HIS A 215 1.76 -6.90 13.77
N PRO A 216 2.58 -5.92 13.37
CA PRO A 216 2.14 -4.52 13.27
C PRO A 216 0.93 -4.29 12.38
N MET A 217 0.73 -5.13 11.36
CA MET A 217 -0.48 -5.12 10.54
C MET A 217 -1.75 -5.32 11.38
N VAL A 218 -1.69 -6.13 12.44
CA VAL A 218 -2.82 -6.34 13.36
C VAL A 218 -3.18 -5.05 14.08
N LEU A 219 -2.18 -4.27 14.52
CA LEU A 219 -2.43 -2.98 15.18
C LEU A 219 -3.04 -1.97 14.20
N LEU A 220 -2.48 -1.87 13.00
CA LEU A 220 -2.99 -0.98 11.96
C LEU A 220 -4.45 -1.32 11.62
N LEU A 221 -4.76 -2.60 11.44
CA LEU A 221 -6.13 -3.06 11.18
C LEU A 221 -7.07 -2.80 12.36
N GLY A 222 -6.62 -3.04 13.59
CA GLY A 222 -7.41 -2.76 14.78
C GLY A 222 -7.81 -1.29 14.89
N ALA A 223 -6.90 -0.36 14.56
CA ALA A 223 -7.17 1.07 14.53
C ALA A 223 -8.01 1.50 13.31
N ALA A 224 -7.74 0.93 12.14
CA ALA A 224 -8.44 1.29 10.91
C ALA A 224 -9.88 0.77 10.88
N TRP A 225 -10.16 -0.34 11.55
CA TRP A 225 -11.43 -1.04 11.41
C TRP A 225 -12.69 -0.23 11.74
N PRO A 226 -12.80 0.47 12.89
CA PRO A 226 -14.00 1.22 13.24
C PRO A 226 -14.35 2.28 12.19
N VAL A 227 -13.36 2.67 11.38
CA VAL A 227 -13.50 3.63 10.28
C VAL A 227 -13.79 2.94 8.95
N LEU A 228 -13.11 1.83 8.62
CA LEU A 228 -13.27 1.13 7.35
C LEU A 228 -14.60 0.37 7.24
N GLN A 229 -15.10 -0.17 8.35
CA GLN A 229 -16.37 -0.91 8.37
C GLN A 229 -17.56 -0.05 7.88
N PRO A 230 -17.84 1.13 8.45
CA PRO A 230 -18.96 1.96 8.00
C PRO A 230 -18.76 2.56 6.59
N LEU A 231 -17.53 2.60 6.08
CA LEU A 231 -17.23 3.09 4.73
C LEU A 231 -17.57 2.10 3.63
N ALA A 232 -17.68 0.81 3.94
CA ALA A 232 -17.83 -0.22 2.94
C ALA A 232 -19.15 -0.07 2.15
N ALA A 233 -20.26 0.26 2.81
CA ALA A 233 -21.56 0.46 2.15
C ALA A 233 -21.59 1.72 1.25
N PRO A 234 -21.19 2.93 1.70
CA PRO A 234 -21.06 4.09 0.81
C PRO A 234 -20.07 3.88 -0.33
N SER A 235 -18.93 3.22 -0.06
CA SER A 235 -17.89 2.97 -1.06
C SER A 235 -18.41 2.15 -2.24
N ALA A 236 -19.41 1.31 -2.02
CA ALA A 236 -20.07 0.56 -3.08
C ALA A 236 -21.03 1.38 -3.96
N ARG A 237 -20.97 2.72 -3.88
CA ARG A 237 -21.55 3.61 -4.87
C ARG A 237 -20.50 4.10 -5.88
N SER A 238 -19.21 3.84 -5.62
CA SER A 238 -18.10 4.26 -6.48
C SER A 238 -17.06 3.15 -6.64
N ALA A 239 -16.84 2.75 -7.90
CA ALA A 239 -15.87 1.71 -8.24
C ALA A 239 -14.44 2.04 -7.74
N ALA A 240 -14.05 3.31 -7.75
CA ALA A 240 -12.73 3.75 -7.32
C ALA A 240 -12.52 3.53 -5.81
N SER A 241 -13.44 4.01 -4.97
CA SER A 241 -13.37 3.83 -3.51
C SER A 241 -13.45 2.35 -3.14
N PHE A 242 -14.34 1.61 -3.80
CA PHE A 242 -14.56 0.20 -3.52
C PHE A 242 -13.34 -0.65 -3.87
N ARG A 243 -12.74 -0.43 -5.04
CA ARG A 243 -11.49 -1.10 -5.43
C ARG A 243 -10.37 -0.82 -4.44
N ALA A 244 -10.18 0.45 -4.06
CA ALA A 244 -9.12 0.82 -3.12
C ALA A 244 -9.30 0.16 -1.76
N LEU A 245 -10.55 -0.04 -1.32
CA LEU A 245 -10.89 -0.77 -0.10
C LEU A 245 -10.50 -2.25 -0.22
N CYS A 246 -10.87 -2.92 -1.32
CA CYS A 246 -10.47 -4.30 -1.59
C CYS A 246 -8.94 -4.46 -1.64
N ASP A 247 -8.24 -3.59 -2.38
CA ASP A 247 -6.78 -3.62 -2.50
C ASP A 247 -6.08 -3.49 -1.14
N PHE A 248 -6.61 -2.66 -0.25
CA PHE A 248 -6.09 -2.52 1.11
C PHE A 248 -6.23 -3.83 1.90
N PHE A 249 -7.41 -4.46 1.87
CA PHE A 249 -7.64 -5.72 2.59
C PHE A 249 -6.83 -6.89 2.01
N VAL A 250 -6.71 -6.96 0.68
CA VAL A 250 -5.81 -7.93 0.02
C VAL A 250 -4.40 -7.77 0.57
N LEU A 251 -3.86 -6.55 0.57
CA LEU A 251 -2.53 -6.27 1.09
C LEU A 251 -2.39 -6.65 2.57
N ALA A 252 -3.37 -6.30 3.39
CA ALA A 252 -3.35 -6.59 4.82
C ALA A 252 -3.31 -8.11 5.08
N MET A 253 -4.02 -8.92 4.29
CA MET A 253 -3.92 -10.37 4.37
C MET A 253 -2.55 -10.90 3.90
N ARG A 254 -1.95 -10.31 2.85
CA ARG A 254 -0.59 -10.70 2.39
C ARG A 254 0.45 -10.46 3.48
N ALA A 255 0.34 -9.36 4.21
CA ALA A 255 1.27 -8.94 5.25
C ALA A 255 0.99 -9.61 6.61
N GLY A 256 0.41 -10.83 6.64
CA GLY A 256 0.18 -11.57 7.89
C GLY A 256 -0.93 -11.01 8.79
N GLY A 257 -1.72 -10.05 8.32
CA GLY A 257 -2.88 -9.49 9.02
C GLY A 257 -4.13 -10.36 8.97
N ALA A 258 -4.05 -11.60 8.49
CA ALA A 258 -5.23 -12.41 8.23
C ALA A 258 -5.90 -12.99 9.50
N ALA A 259 -5.11 -13.30 10.55
CA ALA A 259 -5.65 -13.78 11.83
C ALA A 259 -6.67 -12.83 12.50
N PRO A 260 -6.42 -11.51 12.60
CA PRO A 260 -7.42 -10.57 13.11
C PRO A 260 -8.55 -10.26 12.13
N LEU A 261 -8.39 -10.53 10.82
CA LEU A 261 -9.45 -10.33 9.81
C LEU A 261 -10.46 -11.47 9.78
N LEU A 262 -10.10 -12.67 10.25
CA LEU A 262 -10.94 -13.87 10.24
C LEU A 262 -12.36 -13.66 10.81
N PRO A 263 -12.55 -13.03 11.99
CA PRO A 263 -13.89 -12.83 12.55
C PRO A 263 -14.77 -11.91 11.71
N TRP A 264 -14.16 -11.09 10.85
CA TRP A 264 -14.82 -10.00 10.11
C TRP A 264 -14.94 -10.26 8.63
N LEU A 265 -14.26 -11.29 8.14
CA LEU A 265 -14.41 -11.78 6.78
C LEU A 265 -15.89 -11.89 6.38
N PRO A 266 -16.80 -12.47 7.19
CA PRO A 266 -18.21 -12.57 6.80
C PRO A 266 -18.88 -11.21 6.56
N GLN A 267 -18.70 -10.24 7.46
CA GLN A 267 -19.31 -8.90 7.34
C GLN A 267 -18.74 -8.11 6.16
N LEU A 268 -17.44 -8.27 5.90
CA LEU A 268 -16.77 -7.65 4.78
C LEU A 268 -17.27 -8.23 3.45
N LEU A 269 -17.45 -9.55 3.40
CA LEU A 269 -18.08 -10.22 2.27
C LEU A 269 -19.53 -9.74 2.10
N ASP A 270 -20.34 -9.72 3.15
CA ASP A 270 -21.73 -9.25 3.06
C ASP A 270 -21.84 -7.82 2.54
N THR A 271 -20.94 -6.92 2.98
CA THR A 271 -20.95 -5.53 2.51
C THR A 271 -20.49 -5.41 1.05
N ILE A 272 -19.51 -6.22 0.64
CA ILE A 272 -19.08 -6.31 -0.75
C ILE A 272 -20.22 -6.84 -1.63
N LEU A 273 -20.92 -7.88 -1.19
CA LEU A 273 -22.04 -8.46 -1.92
C LEU A 273 -23.22 -7.50 -2.03
N ALA A 274 -23.56 -6.81 -0.94
CA ALA A 274 -24.56 -5.74 -0.96
C ALA A 274 -24.15 -4.60 -1.90
N GLY A 275 -22.86 -4.28 -1.94
CA GLY A 275 -22.31 -3.27 -2.82
C GLY A 275 -22.33 -3.61 -4.31
N LEU A 276 -21.98 -4.85 -4.64
CA LEU A 276 -22.10 -5.39 -5.98
C LEU A 276 -23.57 -5.48 -6.43
N ALA A 277 -24.49 -5.81 -5.51
CA ALA A 277 -25.92 -5.76 -5.78
C ALA A 277 -26.42 -4.32 -6.05
N ALA A 278 -25.96 -3.33 -5.27
CA ALA A 278 -26.35 -1.92 -5.42
C ALA A 278 -25.92 -1.29 -6.75
N HIS A 279 -24.85 -1.80 -7.38
CA HIS A 279 -24.36 -1.35 -8.68
C HIS A 279 -25.05 -2.04 -9.88
N ASN A 280 -26.14 -2.80 -9.68
CA ASN A 280 -26.71 -3.70 -10.70
C ASN A 280 -25.66 -4.65 -11.33
N LEU A 281 -24.57 -4.92 -10.61
CA LEU A 281 -23.50 -5.80 -11.05
C LEU A 281 -23.82 -7.27 -10.78
N ALA A 282 -24.87 -7.62 -10.05
CA ALA A 282 -25.26 -9.02 -9.81
C ALA A 282 -25.44 -9.79 -11.14
N HIS A 283 -26.09 -9.17 -12.14
CA HIS A 283 -26.25 -9.74 -13.49
C HIS A 283 -24.94 -9.80 -14.29
N ALA A 284 -24.08 -8.78 -14.18
CA ALA A 284 -22.80 -8.73 -14.89
C ALA A 284 -21.73 -9.63 -14.24
N LEU A 285 -21.78 -9.79 -12.92
CA LEU A 285 -21.04 -10.79 -12.16
C LEU A 285 -21.55 -12.18 -12.47
N ALA A 286 -22.85 -12.42 -12.68
CA ALA A 286 -23.36 -13.72 -13.12
C ALA A 286 -22.89 -14.11 -14.54
N LEU A 287 -22.60 -13.13 -15.41
CA LEU A 287 -22.02 -13.37 -16.74
C LEU A 287 -20.48 -13.44 -16.72
N ALA A 288 -19.83 -12.69 -15.82
CA ALA A 288 -18.41 -12.87 -15.50
C ALA A 288 -18.17 -14.13 -14.64
N SER A 289 -19.20 -14.65 -13.97
CA SER A 289 -19.14 -15.78 -13.03
C SER A 289 -18.92 -17.08 -13.77
N ASP A 290 -19.36 -17.28 -15.01
CA ASP A 290 -18.96 -18.50 -15.72
C ASP A 290 -17.43 -18.58 -15.89
N GLY A 291 -16.75 -17.45 -16.08
CA GLY A 291 -15.29 -17.35 -16.09
C GLY A 291 -14.67 -17.39 -14.69
N ALA A 292 -15.26 -16.67 -13.72
CA ALA A 292 -14.74 -16.55 -12.35
C ALA A 292 -15.04 -17.77 -11.47
N VAL A 293 -16.19 -18.41 -11.61
CA VAL A 293 -16.57 -19.71 -11.03
C VAL A 293 -15.74 -20.80 -11.67
N CYS A 294 -15.50 -20.79 -12.99
CA CYS A 294 -14.57 -21.74 -13.60
C CYS A 294 -13.15 -21.54 -13.06
N ALA A 295 -12.70 -20.29 -12.90
CA ALA A 295 -11.41 -19.96 -12.29
C ALA A 295 -11.32 -20.39 -10.81
N LEU A 296 -12.32 -20.09 -9.99
CA LEU A 296 -12.41 -20.46 -8.57
C LEU A 296 -12.58 -21.97 -8.38
N GLN A 297 -13.34 -22.67 -9.23
CA GLN A 297 -13.47 -24.14 -9.22
C GLN A 297 -12.18 -24.81 -9.69
N THR A 298 -11.50 -24.25 -10.69
CA THR A 298 -10.18 -24.75 -11.13
C THR A 298 -9.14 -24.54 -10.03
N LEU A 299 -9.19 -23.42 -9.32
CA LEU A 299 -8.37 -23.13 -8.14
C LEU A 299 -8.70 -24.04 -6.96
N ALA A 300 -9.97 -24.24 -6.63
CA ALA A 300 -10.40 -25.14 -5.56
C ALA A 300 -9.92 -26.57 -5.83
N ARG A 301 -10.10 -27.07 -7.05
CA ARG A 301 -9.59 -28.38 -7.49
C ARG A 301 -8.06 -28.47 -7.50
N ALA A 302 -7.37 -27.37 -7.75
CA ALA A 302 -5.91 -27.32 -7.70
C ALA A 302 -5.39 -27.32 -6.26
N VAL A 303 -6.02 -26.56 -5.36
CA VAL A 303 -5.71 -26.56 -3.92
C VAL A 303 -5.99 -27.93 -3.30
N GLU A 304 -7.11 -28.58 -3.66
CA GLU A 304 -7.41 -29.96 -3.25
C GLU A 304 -6.37 -30.98 -3.73
N ARG A 305 -5.73 -30.74 -4.88
CA ARG A 305 -4.86 -31.71 -5.55
C ARG A 305 -3.37 -31.52 -5.26
N PHE A 306 -2.94 -30.28 -5.04
CA PHE A 306 -1.53 -29.90 -4.90
C PHE A 306 -1.23 -29.22 -3.55
N GLY A 307 -2.25 -28.96 -2.73
CA GLY A 307 -2.11 -28.20 -1.50
C GLY A 307 -2.04 -26.68 -1.73
N PRO A 308 -2.27 -25.89 -0.67
CA PRO A 308 -2.35 -24.43 -0.75
C PRO A 308 -1.04 -23.77 -1.22
N GLU A 309 0.12 -24.28 -0.82
CA GLU A 309 1.43 -23.71 -1.16
C GLU A 309 1.83 -23.88 -2.63
N GLU A 310 1.63 -25.07 -3.24
CA GLU A 310 2.01 -25.33 -4.64
C GLU A 310 1.03 -24.71 -5.65
N ALA A 311 -0.22 -24.44 -5.24
CA ALA A 311 -1.24 -23.79 -6.08
C ALA A 311 -1.17 -22.25 -6.08
N ALA A 312 -0.50 -21.64 -5.09
CA ALA A 312 -0.68 -20.24 -4.68
C ALA A 312 -0.28 -19.16 -5.71
N THR A 313 0.69 -19.42 -6.60
CA THR A 313 1.29 -18.34 -7.42
C THR A 313 1.04 -18.45 -8.91
N PRO A 314 1.38 -19.56 -9.61
CA PRO A 314 1.24 -19.63 -11.06
C PRO A 314 -0.21 -19.86 -11.51
N LEU A 315 -0.99 -20.67 -10.77
CA LEU A 315 -2.38 -20.96 -11.10
C LEU A 315 -3.32 -19.83 -10.73
N LEU A 316 -3.10 -19.16 -9.58
CA LEU A 316 -3.80 -17.93 -9.22
C LEU A 316 -3.52 -16.81 -10.23
N SER A 317 -2.26 -16.58 -10.58
CA SER A 317 -1.86 -15.61 -11.61
C SER A 317 -2.55 -15.90 -12.94
N ALA A 318 -2.55 -17.16 -13.40
CA ALA A 318 -3.20 -17.55 -14.64
C ALA A 318 -4.74 -17.44 -14.57
N ALA A 319 -5.35 -17.73 -13.42
CA ALA A 319 -6.78 -17.62 -13.19
C ALA A 319 -7.25 -16.16 -13.11
N LEU A 320 -6.56 -15.31 -12.34
CA LEU A 320 -6.79 -13.86 -12.28
C LEU A 320 -6.51 -13.19 -13.63
N GLY A 321 -5.46 -13.62 -14.35
CA GLY A 321 -5.15 -13.12 -15.69
C GLY A 321 -6.23 -13.48 -16.72
N ARG A 322 -6.83 -14.67 -16.62
CA ARG A 322 -8.00 -15.05 -17.44
C ARG A 322 -9.25 -14.28 -17.02
N ALA A 323 -9.50 -14.15 -15.72
CA ALA A 323 -10.63 -13.36 -15.20
C ALA A 323 -10.55 -11.92 -15.69
N ALA A 324 -9.38 -11.26 -15.58
CA ALA A 324 -9.15 -9.91 -16.08
C ALA A 324 -9.35 -9.79 -17.60
N LYS A 325 -8.87 -10.78 -18.38
CA LYS A 325 -8.99 -10.78 -19.84
C LYS A 325 -10.44 -10.85 -20.34
N TYR A 326 -11.30 -11.58 -19.63
CA TYR A 326 -12.69 -11.80 -20.06
C TYR A 326 -13.72 -10.95 -19.29
N ALA A 327 -13.36 -10.40 -18.13
CA ALA A 327 -14.28 -9.60 -17.32
C ALA A 327 -14.74 -8.34 -18.05
N VAL A 328 -13.85 -7.53 -18.63
CA VAL A 328 -14.19 -6.28 -19.32
C VAL A 328 -15.19 -6.48 -20.48
N PRO A 329 -14.95 -7.36 -21.47
CA PRO A 329 -15.89 -7.56 -22.57
C PRO A 329 -17.22 -8.16 -22.12
N ASN A 330 -17.22 -9.06 -21.12
CA ASN A 330 -18.45 -9.67 -20.61
C ASN A 330 -19.29 -8.67 -19.80
N LEU A 331 -18.65 -7.82 -18.99
CA LEU A 331 -19.32 -6.73 -18.26
C LEU A 331 -19.87 -5.66 -19.21
N ALA A 332 -19.11 -5.28 -20.24
CA ALA A 332 -19.58 -4.33 -21.25
C ALA A 332 -20.84 -4.82 -21.98
N ALA A 333 -20.83 -6.09 -22.38
CA ALA A 333 -21.98 -6.74 -23.00
C ALA A 333 -23.18 -6.85 -22.05
N ALA A 334 -22.94 -7.20 -20.78
CA ALA A 334 -23.98 -7.35 -19.76
C ALA A 334 -24.64 -6.01 -19.38
N LEU A 335 -23.84 -4.94 -19.30
CA LEU A 335 -24.28 -3.61 -18.89
C LEU A 335 -24.82 -2.77 -20.07
N GLY A 336 -24.74 -3.26 -21.31
CA GLY A 336 -25.04 -2.48 -22.51
C GLY A 336 -24.19 -1.21 -22.62
N ALA A 337 -22.98 -1.25 -22.07
CA ALA A 337 -22.09 -0.11 -21.91
C ALA A 337 -20.84 -0.25 -22.80
N SER A 338 -20.09 0.84 -22.97
CA SER A 338 -18.78 0.77 -23.61
C SER A 338 -17.80 -0.05 -22.75
N GLN A 339 -16.78 -0.63 -23.38
CA GLN A 339 -15.72 -1.33 -22.65
C GLN A 339 -14.98 -0.41 -21.68
N ASP A 340 -14.84 0.87 -22.01
CA ASP A 340 -14.22 1.88 -21.16
C ASP A 340 -15.04 2.12 -19.87
N ALA A 341 -16.37 2.06 -19.94
CA ALA A 341 -17.24 2.18 -18.77
C ALA A 341 -17.25 0.90 -17.91
N ALA A 342 -17.01 -0.26 -18.52
CA ALA A 342 -17.00 -1.57 -17.85
C ALA A 342 -15.65 -1.95 -17.23
N ALA A 343 -14.54 -1.40 -17.73
CA ALA A 343 -13.18 -1.62 -17.24
C ALA A 343 -13.01 -1.45 -15.71
N PRO A 344 -13.43 -0.34 -15.07
CA PRO A 344 -13.26 -0.17 -13.63
C PRO A 344 -14.03 -1.20 -12.79
N LEU A 345 -15.15 -1.70 -13.31
CA LEU A 345 -15.98 -2.71 -12.65
C LEU A 345 -15.38 -4.12 -12.76
N ALA A 346 -14.76 -4.43 -13.91
CA ALA A 346 -14.01 -5.66 -14.10
C ALA A 346 -12.82 -5.75 -13.13
N ASP A 347 -12.10 -4.64 -12.95
CA ASP A 347 -10.99 -4.55 -12.03
C ASP A 347 -11.41 -4.78 -10.56
N VAL A 348 -12.57 -4.23 -10.16
CA VAL A 348 -13.19 -4.50 -8.86
C VAL A 348 -13.45 -6.00 -8.66
N CYS A 349 -14.00 -6.66 -9.67
CA CYS A 349 -14.30 -8.09 -9.61
C CYS A 349 -13.02 -8.93 -9.45
N VAL A 350 -11.95 -8.58 -10.17
CA VAL A 350 -10.65 -9.26 -10.06
C VAL A 350 -10.03 -9.09 -8.67
N ALA A 351 -10.04 -7.86 -8.13
CA ALA A 351 -9.55 -7.59 -6.78
C ALA A 351 -10.34 -8.37 -5.72
N PHE A 352 -11.66 -8.48 -5.88
CA PHE A 352 -12.51 -9.28 -5.00
C PHE A 352 -12.23 -10.78 -5.08
N LEU A 353 -12.05 -11.34 -6.28
CA LEU A 353 -11.69 -12.76 -6.44
C LEU A 353 -10.33 -13.06 -5.81
N GLU A 354 -9.38 -12.14 -5.92
CA GLU A 354 -8.11 -12.27 -5.23
C GLU A 354 -8.27 -12.25 -3.70
N LEU A 355 -9.09 -11.32 -3.18
CA LEU A 355 -9.41 -11.24 -1.77
C LEU A 355 -10.01 -12.56 -1.25
N LEU A 356 -11.02 -13.08 -1.95
CA LEU A 356 -11.67 -14.35 -1.64
C LEU A 356 -10.69 -15.52 -1.62
N TYR A 357 -9.82 -15.57 -2.62
CA TYR A 357 -8.83 -16.63 -2.70
C TYR A 357 -7.81 -16.56 -1.55
N ARG A 358 -7.29 -15.37 -1.24
CA ARG A 358 -6.34 -15.21 -0.14
C ARG A 358 -6.97 -15.51 1.21
N ALA A 359 -8.22 -15.11 1.39
CA ALA A 359 -8.99 -15.52 2.55
C ALA A 359 -9.12 -17.04 2.61
N ALA A 360 -9.52 -17.70 1.53
CA ALA A 360 -9.66 -19.15 1.47
C ALA A 360 -8.34 -19.91 1.73
N LEU A 361 -7.20 -19.43 1.21
CA LEU A 361 -5.87 -19.98 1.50
C LEU A 361 -5.56 -19.89 2.99
N PHE A 362 -5.71 -18.70 3.58
CA PHE A 362 -5.47 -18.52 5.01
C PHE A 362 -6.42 -19.37 5.86
N CYS A 363 -7.69 -19.46 5.46
CA CYS A 363 -8.68 -20.32 6.09
C CYS A 363 -8.32 -21.80 5.96
N SER A 364 -7.73 -22.25 4.85
CA SER A 364 -7.31 -23.66 4.70
C SER A 364 -6.17 -24.06 5.65
N GLU A 365 -5.34 -23.08 6.06
CA GLU A 365 -4.26 -23.26 7.03
C GLU A 365 -4.74 -23.13 8.49
N ALA A 366 -5.80 -22.33 8.74
CA ALA A 366 -6.21 -21.92 10.09
C ALA A 366 -7.63 -22.36 10.54
N LEU A 367 -8.52 -22.75 9.62
CA LEU A 367 -9.92 -23.08 9.92
C LEU A 367 -10.22 -24.58 9.70
N PRO A 368 -11.12 -25.16 10.51
CA PRO A 368 -11.64 -26.48 10.23
C PRO A 368 -12.45 -26.47 8.91
N PRO A 369 -12.41 -27.57 8.13
CA PRO A 369 -13.04 -27.73 6.81
C PRO A 369 -14.45 -27.12 6.60
N PRO A 370 -15.41 -27.21 7.55
CA PRO A 370 -16.77 -26.70 7.34
C PRO A 370 -16.87 -25.16 7.14
N LEU A 371 -15.89 -24.38 7.59
CA LEU A 371 -15.89 -22.92 7.41
C LEU A 371 -15.34 -22.51 6.03
N LEU A 372 -14.44 -23.31 5.46
CA LEU A 372 -13.98 -23.17 4.08
C LEU A 372 -15.13 -23.48 3.09
N ASP A 373 -15.88 -24.56 3.35
CA ASP A 373 -17.09 -24.90 2.57
C ASP A 373 -18.15 -23.81 2.66
N SER A 374 -18.31 -23.18 3.83
CA SER A 374 -19.25 -22.07 4.02
C SER A 374 -18.81 -20.82 3.27
N ALA A 375 -17.52 -20.47 3.27
CA ALA A 375 -16.99 -19.33 2.52
C ALA A 375 -17.10 -19.56 1.00
N LEU A 376 -16.76 -20.75 0.50
CA LEU A 376 -16.92 -21.13 -0.91
C LEU A 376 -18.40 -21.21 -1.32
N ALA A 377 -19.28 -21.69 -0.45
CA ALA A 377 -20.72 -21.68 -0.67
C ALA A 377 -21.32 -20.27 -0.64
N LEU A 378 -20.78 -19.35 0.16
CA LEU A 378 -21.16 -17.94 0.19
C LEU A 378 -20.73 -17.23 -1.10
N CYS A 379 -19.51 -17.50 -1.58
CA CYS A 379 -19.03 -17.05 -2.89
C CYS A 379 -19.89 -17.62 -4.02
N ALA A 380 -20.24 -18.91 -3.95
CA ALA A 380 -21.09 -19.55 -4.95
C ALA A 380 -22.54 -19.04 -4.90
N ARG A 381 -23.08 -18.68 -3.72
CA ARG A 381 -24.41 -18.06 -3.59
C ARG A 381 -24.43 -16.63 -4.11
N ALA A 382 -23.43 -15.85 -3.75
CA ALA A 382 -23.19 -14.50 -4.24
C ALA A 382 -23.13 -14.43 -5.77
N LEU A 383 -22.50 -15.41 -6.41
CA LEU A 383 -22.35 -15.51 -7.85
C LEU A 383 -23.59 -16.12 -8.56
N ARG A 384 -24.58 -16.60 -7.82
CA ARG A 384 -25.78 -17.29 -8.33
C ARG A 384 -27.12 -16.60 -8.04
N GLN A 385 -27.14 -15.53 -7.23
CA GLN A 385 -28.36 -14.75 -7.06
C GLN A 385 -28.40 -13.60 -8.09
N PRO A 386 -29.51 -13.45 -8.84
CA PRO A 386 -29.62 -12.55 -9.98
C PRO A 386 -29.53 -11.07 -9.61
#